data_AF-A0A327VYW1-F1
#
_entry.id   AF-A0A327VYW1-F1
#
_cell.length_a   1.000
_cell.length_b   1.000
_cell.length_c   1.000
_cell.angle_alpha   90.00
_cell.angle_beta   90.00
_cell.angle_gamma   90.00
#
_symmetry.space_group_name_H-M   'P 1'
#
loop_
_entity.id
_entity.type
_entity.pdbx_description
1 polymer ?
#
loop_
_entity_poly.entity_id
_entity_poly.type
_entity_poly.pdbx_seq_one_letter_code
_entity_poly.pdbx_strand_id
1 'polypeptide(L)'
;MNRHIINRLEFEISCNDEIQALNLRHNFTATIQETLEAALENVFSKYADADTILHLDKLDLDLGSMSALGFQTGLQQMLEYKLEEALRGKLPAAASIANEDALRQAGAPLSILRFFLLKGRLPWYAGQTVQDLNQLAMEVWKTAATGLANWLLSADTPIVVWQRIAWQFSQEVQAEFVQQLPPLQTMTSLITARLHNNFNLLGNKYPISVWQEITDWLNGPSLPLLKPVLLHAVDIIAGKNNREFWAILMKELQQSTIFPILTDATITAAAVLNDLLAQENGATVTPEKDNMVENRMTPAFNEETKVEKIAVTTAGLVLIAPFLQRFFMELSLWKEDVNDWGSMDNRVKAICLLHYLATGEVAAVEYQLVLEKIICGYPLEMPLPPAPVLMDSELAEADSLLTAVIGHWSAVKNTSIPGLRHSFLIRDGLISKTEQGWKLQVERKTLDVLVDAVPWGFSTLHFPWSQELILVEW
;
A
#
# COMPACT_ATOMS: atom_id res chain seq x y z
N MET A 1 23.96 8.08 16.26
CA MET A 1 23.76 9.10 15.20
C MET A 1 22.27 9.24 15.03
N ASN A 2 21.76 10.46 15.13
CA ASN A 2 20.36 10.74 14.82
C ASN A 2 20.20 10.64 13.31
N ARG A 3 19.08 10.09 12.85
CA ARG A 3 18.83 9.85 11.44
C ARG A 3 17.96 10.97 10.89
N HIS A 4 18.48 11.72 9.93
CA HIS A 4 17.73 12.77 9.23
C HIS A 4 17.38 12.28 7.83
N ILE A 5 16.10 12.41 7.44
CA ILE A 5 15.62 12.04 6.10
C ILE A 5 14.98 13.27 5.46
N ILE A 6 15.52 13.70 4.32
CA ILE A 6 15.07 14.89 3.59
C ILE A 6 14.57 14.45 2.22
N ASN A 7 13.30 14.71 1.92
CA ASN A 7 12.68 14.28 0.65
C ASN A 7 13.17 15.11 -0.55
N ARG A 8 13.31 16.43 -0.39
CA ARG A 8 13.85 17.34 -1.41
C ARG A 8 14.60 18.46 -0.72
N LEU A 9 15.83 18.68 -1.14
CA LEU A 9 16.64 19.84 -0.79
C LEU A 9 16.79 20.69 -2.04
N GLU A 10 16.37 21.95 -1.98
CA GLU A 10 16.45 22.89 -3.08
C GLU A 10 17.25 24.10 -2.63
N PHE A 11 18.23 24.48 -3.45
CA PHE A 11 19.13 25.60 -3.16
C PHE A 11 19.16 26.54 -4.36
N GLU A 12 18.54 27.70 -4.19
CA GLU A 12 18.45 28.72 -5.23
C GLU A 12 19.44 29.85 -4.93
N ILE A 13 20.25 30.22 -5.94
CA ILE A 13 21.19 31.34 -5.85
C ILE A 13 20.96 32.27 -7.03
N SER A 14 20.81 33.57 -6.76
CA SER A 14 20.85 34.61 -7.77
C SER A 14 22.25 35.24 -7.84
N CYS A 15 22.86 35.22 -9.03
CA CYS A 15 24.20 35.79 -9.27
C CYS A 15 24.09 37.06 -10.12
N ASN A 16 24.99 38.02 -9.90
CA ASN A 16 25.00 39.29 -10.65
C ASN A 16 25.71 39.18 -12.01
N ASP A 17 26.50 38.13 -12.23
CA ASP A 17 27.18 37.87 -13.51
C ASP A 17 27.25 36.38 -13.83
N GLU A 18 27.35 36.08 -15.13
CA GLU A 18 27.34 34.72 -15.68
C GLU A 18 28.57 33.90 -15.28
N ILE A 19 29.72 34.56 -15.05
CA ILE A 19 30.98 33.90 -14.68
C ILE A 19 30.88 33.36 -13.25
N GLN A 20 30.28 34.12 -12.34
CA GLN A 20 29.98 33.68 -10.97
C GLN A 20 29.00 32.51 -10.95
N ALA A 21 27.92 32.58 -11.75
CA ALA A 21 26.95 31.50 -11.86
C ALA A 21 27.60 30.19 -12.36
N LEU A 22 28.49 30.28 -13.34
CA LEU A 22 29.18 29.12 -13.91
C LEU A 22 30.19 28.51 -12.93
N ASN A 23 30.95 29.35 -12.21
CA ASN A 23 31.87 28.92 -11.16
C ASN A 23 31.14 28.26 -9.98
N LEU A 24 29.99 28.81 -9.56
CA LEU A 24 29.17 28.21 -8.50
C LEU A 24 28.61 26.86 -8.94
N ARG A 25 28.10 26.76 -10.18
CA ARG A 25 27.59 25.48 -10.70
C ARG A 25 28.67 24.40 -10.76
N HIS A 26 29.92 24.76 -11.08
CA HIS A 26 31.02 23.80 -11.14
C HIS A 26 31.50 23.32 -9.75
N ASN A 27 31.46 24.21 -8.75
CA ASN A 27 31.91 23.92 -7.39
C ASN A 27 30.78 23.45 -6.45
N PHE A 28 29.54 23.40 -6.93
CA PHE A 28 28.36 23.09 -6.12
C PHE A 28 28.43 21.69 -5.50
N THR A 29 28.64 20.68 -6.33
CA THR A 29 28.63 19.28 -5.90
C THR A 29 29.82 18.92 -5.01
N ALA A 30 30.98 19.56 -5.20
CA ALA A 30 32.21 19.19 -4.50
C ALA A 30 32.41 19.86 -3.14
N THR A 31 31.76 21.01 -2.87
CA THR A 31 32.04 21.80 -1.65
C THR A 31 30.78 22.32 -0.99
N ILE A 32 29.80 22.78 -1.76
CA ILE A 32 28.56 23.35 -1.22
C ILE A 32 27.67 22.24 -0.66
N GLN A 33 27.59 21.09 -1.34
CA GLN A 33 26.82 19.94 -0.87
C GLN A 33 27.32 19.41 0.49
N GLU A 34 28.63 19.15 0.63
CA GLU A 34 29.21 18.71 1.90
C GLU A 34 28.97 19.72 3.04
N THR A 35 29.05 21.02 2.72
CA THR A 35 28.80 22.10 3.69
C THR A 35 27.33 22.12 4.15
N LEU A 36 26.39 21.90 3.22
CA LEU A 36 24.96 21.80 3.53
C LEU A 36 24.67 20.58 4.39
N GLU A 37 25.18 19.41 4.01
CA GLU A 37 24.99 18.17 4.76
C GLU A 37 25.55 18.28 6.19
N ALA A 38 26.75 18.83 6.35
CA ALA A 38 27.36 19.04 7.66
C ALA A 38 26.55 20.03 8.54
N ALA A 39 26.07 21.13 7.96
CA ALA A 39 25.25 22.11 8.70
C ALA A 39 23.90 21.53 9.11
N LEU A 40 23.22 20.81 8.21
CA LEU A 40 21.94 20.15 8.48
C LEU A 40 22.07 19.09 9.58
N GLU A 41 23.07 18.22 9.48
CA GLU A 41 23.36 17.18 10.48
C GLU A 41 23.63 17.80 11.86
N ASN A 42 24.51 18.81 11.93
CA ASN A 42 24.88 19.47 13.18
C ASN A 42 23.70 20.15 13.87
N VAL A 43 22.81 20.78 13.11
CA VAL A 43 21.67 21.50 13.68
C VAL A 43 20.55 20.54 14.00
N PHE A 44 20.12 19.68 13.09
CA PHE A 44 18.99 18.77 13.34
C PHE A 44 19.26 17.79 14.48
N SER A 45 20.52 17.32 14.63
CA SER A 45 20.92 16.46 15.75
C SER A 45 20.79 17.13 17.11
N LYS A 46 20.65 18.47 17.20
CA LYS A 46 20.39 19.19 18.46
C LYS A 46 18.91 19.22 18.86
N TYR A 47 17.98 19.01 17.93
CA TYR A 47 16.54 19.19 18.16
C TYR A 47 15.78 17.88 18.35
N ALA A 48 16.33 16.74 17.93
CA ALA A 48 15.73 15.42 18.15
C ALA A 48 16.63 14.58 19.07
N ASP A 49 16.06 13.97 20.10
CA ASP A 49 16.65 12.89 20.88
C ASP A 49 16.26 11.52 20.30
N ALA A 50 16.81 10.43 20.85
CA ALA A 50 16.68 9.09 20.27
C ALA A 50 15.22 8.58 20.17
N ASP A 51 14.31 9.14 20.97
CA ASP A 51 12.91 8.71 21.06
C ASP A 51 11.93 9.68 20.36
N THR A 52 12.43 10.77 19.75
CA THR A 52 11.58 11.78 19.12
C THR A 52 11.82 11.86 17.62
N ILE A 53 10.76 11.61 16.85
CA ILE A 53 10.74 11.84 15.40
C ILE A 53 10.11 13.21 15.14
N LEU A 54 10.89 14.15 14.59
CA LEU A 54 10.40 15.46 14.17
C LEU A 54 10.08 15.45 12.67
N HIS A 55 8.84 15.79 12.31
CA HIS A 55 8.40 15.95 10.93
C HIS A 55 8.17 17.43 10.59
N LEU A 56 8.75 17.89 9.48
CA LEU A 56 8.58 19.26 8.97
C LEU A 56 8.12 19.18 7.51
N ASP A 57 6.93 19.73 7.21
CA ASP A 57 6.35 19.65 5.86
C ASP A 57 7.15 20.44 4.80
N LYS A 58 7.75 21.55 5.24
CA LYS A 58 8.61 22.45 4.43
C LYS A 58 9.42 23.35 5.36
N LEU A 59 10.70 23.56 5.04
CA LEU A 59 11.56 24.55 5.70
C LEU A 59 12.16 25.46 4.64
N ASP A 60 11.65 26.69 4.55
CA ASP A 60 12.18 27.72 3.66
C ASP A 60 13.19 28.56 4.43
N LEU A 61 14.40 28.70 3.87
CA LEU A 61 15.50 29.43 4.47
C LEU A 61 15.93 30.57 3.54
N ASP A 62 15.76 31.80 4.00
CA ASP A 62 16.36 32.94 3.34
C ASP A 62 17.74 33.22 3.95
N LEU A 63 18.78 32.90 3.18
CA LEU A 63 20.18 33.13 3.57
C LEU A 63 20.64 34.57 3.29
N GLY A 64 19.81 35.39 2.64
CA GLY A 64 20.09 36.78 2.31
C GLY A 64 21.13 36.94 1.20
N SER A 65 21.74 38.13 1.15
CA SER A 65 22.76 38.47 0.16
C SER A 65 24.16 38.37 0.76
N MET A 66 25.08 37.73 0.03
CA MET A 66 26.45 37.52 0.44
C MET A 66 27.41 38.00 -0.65
N SER A 67 28.58 38.50 -0.27
CA SER A 67 29.68 38.72 -1.21
C SER A 67 30.31 37.39 -1.62
N ALA A 68 30.92 37.31 -2.81
CA ALA A 68 31.55 36.07 -3.29
C ALA A 68 32.62 35.52 -2.31
N LEU A 69 33.39 36.40 -1.66
CA LEU A 69 34.38 36.02 -0.65
C LEU A 69 33.70 35.55 0.65
N GLY A 70 32.65 36.23 1.09
CA GLY A 70 31.88 35.86 2.29
C GLY A 70 31.08 34.57 2.11
N PHE A 71 30.68 34.26 0.88
CA PHE A 71 30.03 32.98 0.55
C PHE A 71 30.98 31.80 0.76
N GLN A 72 32.25 31.90 0.34
CA GLN A 72 33.21 30.81 0.52
C GLN A 72 33.59 30.55 1.98
N THR A 73 33.67 31.59 2.81
CA THR A 73 34.16 31.45 4.20
C THR A 73 33.04 31.42 5.25
N GLY A 74 31.86 31.93 4.93
CA GLY A 74 30.78 32.17 5.90
C GLY A 74 29.48 31.40 5.64
N LEU A 75 29.37 30.65 4.53
CA LEU A 75 28.14 29.94 4.17
C LEU A 75 27.70 28.94 5.26
N GLN A 76 28.61 28.13 5.80
CA GLN A 76 28.28 27.15 6.83
C GLN A 76 27.68 27.83 8.08
N GLN A 77 28.36 28.85 8.61
CA GLN A 77 27.88 29.57 9.79
C GLN A 77 26.53 30.26 9.55
N MET A 78 26.33 30.80 8.35
CA MET A 78 25.06 31.44 7.99
C MET A 78 23.93 30.43 7.85
N LEU A 79 24.20 29.28 7.23
CA LEU A 79 23.27 28.15 7.17
C LEU A 79 22.90 27.70 8.59
N GLU A 80 23.87 27.40 9.44
CA GLU A 80 23.61 26.95 10.81
C GLU A 80 22.77 27.97 11.59
N TYR A 81 23.11 29.26 11.50
CA TYR A 81 22.37 30.33 12.16
C TYR A 81 20.93 30.46 11.65
N LYS A 82 20.73 30.52 10.34
CA LYS A 82 19.40 30.67 9.72
C LYS A 82 18.54 29.43 9.88
N LEU A 83 19.15 28.26 9.84
CA LEU A 83 18.49 26.98 10.11
C LEU A 83 18.04 26.90 11.57
N GLU A 84 18.88 27.27 12.53
CA GLU A 84 18.48 27.36 13.94
C GLU A 84 17.38 28.41 14.17
N GLU A 85 17.45 29.57 13.51
CA GLU A 85 16.42 30.62 13.57
C GLU A 85 15.07 30.11 13.03
N ALA A 86 15.07 29.49 11.85
CA ALA A 86 13.86 28.97 11.22
C ALA A 86 13.27 27.80 12.02
N LEU A 87 14.12 26.93 12.58
CA LEU A 87 13.69 25.87 13.47
C LEU A 87 13.10 26.43 14.77
N ARG A 88 13.68 27.46 15.40
CA ARG A 88 13.07 28.13 16.57
C ARG A 88 11.77 28.87 16.25
N GLY A 89 11.60 29.31 15.00
CA GLY A 89 10.36 29.92 14.53
C GLY A 89 9.23 28.90 14.30
N LYS A 90 9.59 27.67 13.86
CA LYS A 90 8.63 26.59 13.58
C LYS A 90 8.45 25.58 14.71
N LEU A 91 9.45 25.45 15.58
CA LEU A 91 9.46 24.66 16.81
C LEU A 91 9.38 25.66 17.96
N PRO A 92 8.30 25.69 18.76
CA PRO A 92 8.15 26.69 19.81
C PRO A 92 9.31 26.62 20.79
N ALA A 93 9.85 27.79 21.16
CA ALA A 93 10.78 27.91 22.28
C ALA A 93 10.05 27.43 23.55
N ALA A 94 10.58 26.36 24.14
CA ALA A 94 9.97 25.54 25.19
C ALA A 94 8.81 24.66 24.71
N ALA A 95 9.02 23.35 24.90
CA ALA A 95 8.01 22.30 24.84
C ALA A 95 6.73 22.73 25.57
N SER A 96 5.74 23.20 24.80
CA SER A 96 4.34 23.15 25.18
C SER A 96 3.86 21.76 24.81
N ILE A 97 3.41 21.03 25.83
CA ILE A 97 2.89 19.66 25.82
C ILE A 97 1.85 19.43 24.69
N ALA A 98 1.24 20.48 24.14
CA ALA A 98 0.26 20.40 23.04
C ALA A 98 0.86 20.20 21.64
N ASN A 99 2.11 20.62 21.37
CA ASN A 99 2.74 20.49 20.05
C ASN A 99 3.72 19.32 19.93
N GLU A 100 4.23 18.80 21.06
CA GLU A 100 4.83 17.46 21.06
C GLU A 100 3.85 16.42 20.53
N ASP A 101 2.56 16.54 20.86
CA ASP A 101 1.52 15.63 20.37
C ASP A 101 1.28 15.75 18.86
N ALA A 102 1.28 16.96 18.29
CA ALA A 102 1.06 17.14 16.85
C ALA A 102 2.25 16.64 16.00
N LEU A 103 3.49 16.83 16.48
CA LEU A 103 4.71 16.32 15.84
C LEU A 103 4.90 14.81 16.06
N ARG A 104 4.56 14.28 17.24
CA ARG A 104 4.49 12.83 17.50
C ARG A 104 3.41 12.16 16.66
N GLN A 105 2.26 12.81 16.43
CA GLN A 105 1.14 12.24 15.68
C GLN A 105 1.47 11.97 14.20
N ALA A 106 2.32 12.76 13.55
CA ALA A 106 2.72 12.53 12.16
C ALA A 106 3.54 11.23 11.98
N GLY A 107 4.31 10.82 13.00
CA GLY A 107 5.05 9.55 13.04
C GLY A 107 4.38 8.43 13.85
N ALA A 108 3.23 8.69 14.46
CA ALA A 108 2.58 7.74 15.36
C ALA A 108 2.08 6.48 14.62
N PRO A 109 2.13 5.28 15.23
CA PRO A 109 1.61 4.04 14.64
C PRO A 109 0.20 4.18 14.04
N LEU A 110 -0.68 4.96 14.69
CA LEU A 110 -2.04 5.21 14.21
C LEU A 110 -2.09 5.96 12.87
N SER A 111 -1.25 6.97 12.66
CA SER A 111 -1.25 7.74 11.41
C SER A 111 -0.71 6.90 10.26
N ILE A 112 0.33 6.10 10.52
CA ILE A 112 0.88 5.15 9.55
C ILE A 112 -0.17 4.10 9.14
N LEU A 113 -0.85 3.50 10.12
CA LEU A 113 -1.91 2.52 9.85
C LEU A 113 -3.07 3.14 9.07
N ARG A 114 -3.55 4.33 9.46
CA ARG A 114 -4.60 5.06 8.73
C ARG A 114 -4.19 5.35 7.30
N PHE A 115 -2.96 5.81 7.10
CA PHE A 115 -2.43 6.09 5.78
C PHE A 115 -2.43 4.82 4.92
N PHE A 116 -1.91 3.69 5.44
CA PHE A 116 -1.95 2.41 4.73
C PHE A 116 -3.38 1.97 4.39
N LEU A 117 -4.30 2.04 5.34
CA LEU A 117 -5.69 1.63 5.14
C LEU A 117 -6.41 2.48 4.08
N LEU A 118 -6.05 3.75 3.95
CA LEU A 118 -6.58 4.63 2.91
C LEU A 118 -5.87 4.44 1.57
N LYS A 119 -4.53 4.34 1.59
CA LYS A 119 -3.66 4.48 0.44
C LYS A 119 -3.13 3.19 -0.18
N GLY A 120 -3.19 2.09 0.57
CA GLY A 120 -2.61 0.79 0.18
C GLY A 120 -1.07 0.77 0.18
N ARG A 121 -0.42 1.86 0.58
CA ARG A 121 1.03 2.01 0.68
C ARG A 121 1.41 2.67 1.99
N LEU A 122 2.67 2.54 2.38
CA LEU A 122 3.20 3.22 3.55
C LEU A 122 3.58 4.68 3.22
N PRO A 123 3.53 5.60 4.19
CA PRO A 123 4.18 6.89 4.06
C PRO A 123 5.69 6.71 3.80
N TRP A 124 6.30 7.64 3.05
CA TRP A 124 7.71 7.56 2.65
C TRP A 124 8.69 7.43 3.85
N TYR A 125 8.32 7.96 5.02
CA TYR A 125 9.12 7.88 6.24
C TYR A 125 8.95 6.56 7.03
N ALA A 126 7.90 5.78 6.75
CA ALA A 126 7.54 4.60 7.56
C ALA A 126 8.18 3.29 7.08
N GLY A 127 8.76 3.28 5.87
CA GLY A 127 9.21 2.05 5.18
C GLY A 127 10.30 1.25 5.91
N GLN A 128 11.05 1.86 6.84
CA GLN A 128 12.03 1.14 7.67
C GLN A 128 11.54 0.82 9.08
N THR A 129 10.49 1.50 9.54
CA THR A 129 9.91 1.30 10.87
C THR A 129 8.89 0.18 10.87
N VAL A 130 8.13 0.04 9.78
CA VAL A 130 7.09 -0.98 9.65
C VAL A 130 7.64 -2.19 8.89
N GLN A 131 7.98 -3.24 9.62
CA GLN A 131 8.34 -4.54 9.03
C GLN A 131 7.11 -5.43 8.83
N ASP A 132 6.13 -5.36 9.73
CA ASP A 132 4.93 -6.18 9.72
C ASP A 132 3.69 -5.33 10.01
N LEU A 133 2.72 -5.35 9.09
CA LEU A 133 1.44 -4.66 9.25
C LEU A 133 0.65 -5.21 10.44
N ASN A 134 0.72 -6.51 10.71
CA ASN A 134 -0.02 -7.11 11.81
C ASN A 134 0.49 -6.58 13.15
N GLN A 135 1.80 -6.47 13.31
CA GLN A 135 2.41 -5.88 14.50
C GLN A 135 2.03 -4.41 14.66
N LEU A 136 2.07 -3.64 13.57
CA LEU A 136 1.63 -2.24 13.57
C LEU A 136 0.17 -2.11 14.03
N ALA A 137 -0.74 -2.92 13.49
CA ALA A 137 -2.15 -2.90 13.88
C ALA A 137 -2.35 -3.24 15.36
N MET A 138 -1.66 -4.28 15.86
CA MET A 138 -1.73 -4.67 17.27
C MET A 138 -1.13 -3.60 18.19
N GLU A 139 -0.07 -2.91 17.77
CA GLU A 139 0.49 -1.76 18.49
C GLU A 139 -0.50 -0.60 18.57
N VAL A 140 -1.19 -0.29 17.46
CA VAL A 140 -2.23 0.74 17.45
C VAL A 140 -3.39 0.39 18.38
N TRP A 141 -3.82 -0.87 18.42
CA TRP A 141 -4.83 -1.30 19.39
C TRP A 141 -4.36 -1.16 20.84
N LYS A 142 -3.06 -1.34 21.12
CA LYS A 142 -2.51 -1.15 22.46
C LYS A 142 -2.36 0.33 22.86
N THR A 143 -1.98 1.18 21.92
CA THR A 143 -1.54 2.56 22.21
C THR A 143 -2.58 3.63 21.87
N ALA A 144 -3.46 3.36 20.91
CA ALA A 144 -4.38 4.35 20.35
C ALA A 144 -5.75 3.77 19.91
N ALA A 145 -6.24 2.73 20.60
CA ALA A 145 -7.51 2.04 20.29
C ALA A 145 -8.69 2.99 20.07
N THR A 146 -8.93 3.91 21.02
CA THR A 146 -10.06 4.85 20.94
C THR A 146 -9.98 5.73 19.70
N GLY A 147 -8.78 6.17 19.33
CA GLY A 147 -8.55 6.98 18.13
C GLY A 147 -8.81 6.18 16.85
N LEU A 148 -8.37 4.93 16.80
CA LEU A 148 -8.65 4.03 15.67
C LEU A 148 -10.14 3.73 15.53
N ALA A 149 -10.79 3.32 16.63
CA ALA A 149 -12.20 2.95 16.65
C ALA A 149 -13.11 4.12 16.25
N ASN A 150 -12.87 5.32 16.79
CA ASN A 150 -13.66 6.52 16.44
C ASN A 150 -13.54 6.87 14.95
N TRP A 151 -12.36 6.67 14.36
CA TRP A 151 -12.18 6.91 12.93
C TRP A 151 -12.90 5.87 12.09
N LEU A 152 -12.73 4.58 12.38
CA LEU A 152 -13.38 3.50 11.62
C LEU A 152 -14.91 3.54 11.69
N LEU A 153 -15.47 3.90 12.85
CA LEU A 153 -16.92 4.02 13.04
C LEU A 153 -17.50 5.33 12.48
N SER A 154 -16.66 6.22 11.92
CA SER A 154 -17.15 7.42 11.26
C SER A 154 -17.88 7.06 9.96
N ALA A 155 -18.98 7.77 9.69
CA ALA A 155 -19.81 7.55 8.50
C ALA A 155 -19.05 7.77 7.17
N ASP A 156 -17.95 8.53 7.22
CA ASP A 156 -17.13 8.88 6.06
C ASP A 156 -16.05 7.83 5.75
N THR A 157 -15.95 6.75 6.55
CA THR A 157 -14.94 5.71 6.34
C THR A 157 -15.20 4.96 5.03
N PRO A 158 -14.28 5.05 4.04
CA PRO A 158 -14.50 4.42 2.74
C PRO A 158 -14.50 2.90 2.82
N ILE A 159 -15.28 2.22 1.97
CA ILE A 159 -15.31 0.75 1.90
C ILE A 159 -13.93 0.12 1.64
N VAL A 160 -13.04 0.83 0.94
CA VAL A 160 -11.67 0.36 0.66
C VAL A 160 -10.84 0.15 1.93
N VAL A 161 -11.12 0.90 3.00
CA VAL A 161 -10.48 0.71 4.32
C VAL A 161 -10.82 -0.67 4.86
N TRP A 162 -12.11 -1.01 4.84
CA TRP A 162 -12.62 -2.29 5.32
C TRP A 162 -12.16 -3.47 4.47
N GLN A 163 -12.09 -3.29 3.14
CA GLN A 163 -11.50 -4.27 2.24
C GLN A 163 -10.04 -4.56 2.57
N ARG A 164 -9.22 -3.53 2.86
CA ARG A 164 -7.83 -3.74 3.30
C ARG A 164 -7.76 -4.43 4.65
N ILE A 165 -8.61 -4.08 5.62
CA ILE A 165 -8.68 -4.79 6.90
C ILE A 165 -8.98 -6.28 6.67
N ALA A 166 -9.92 -6.59 5.76
CA ALA A 166 -10.34 -7.95 5.46
C ALA A 166 -9.34 -8.78 4.63
N TRP A 167 -8.45 -8.13 3.86
CA TRP A 167 -7.58 -8.81 2.89
C TRP A 167 -6.08 -8.76 3.22
N GLN A 168 -5.62 -7.74 3.94
CA GLN A 168 -4.18 -7.49 4.17
C GLN A 168 -3.70 -7.91 5.57
N PHE A 169 -4.62 -8.23 6.49
CA PHE A 169 -4.28 -8.62 7.86
C PHE A 169 -4.58 -10.08 8.15
N SER A 170 -3.83 -10.65 9.09
CA SER A 170 -4.04 -12.01 9.59
C SER A 170 -5.39 -12.16 10.28
N GLN A 171 -5.85 -13.40 10.43
CA GLN A 171 -7.11 -13.68 11.13
C GLN A 171 -7.11 -13.18 12.58
N GLU A 172 -5.97 -13.23 13.27
CA GLU A 172 -5.80 -12.72 14.62
C GLU A 172 -6.09 -11.21 14.69
N VAL A 173 -5.50 -10.44 13.78
CA VAL A 173 -5.71 -8.99 13.72
C VAL A 173 -7.14 -8.66 13.28
N GLN A 174 -7.69 -9.40 12.31
CA GLN A 174 -9.10 -9.25 11.91
C GLN A 174 -10.06 -9.49 13.08
N ALA A 175 -9.77 -10.48 13.93
CA ALA A 175 -10.54 -10.75 15.14
C ALA A 175 -10.50 -9.55 16.09
N GLU A 176 -9.32 -8.94 16.27
CA GLU A 176 -9.16 -7.74 17.10
C GLU A 176 -10.01 -6.58 16.58
N PHE A 177 -10.00 -6.31 15.26
CA PHE A 177 -10.87 -5.29 14.66
C PHE A 177 -12.36 -5.55 14.96
N VAL A 178 -12.81 -6.80 14.84
CA VAL A 178 -14.22 -7.14 15.11
C VAL A 178 -14.55 -7.04 16.60
N GLN A 179 -13.64 -7.44 17.49
CA GLN A 179 -13.86 -7.41 18.94
C GLN A 179 -13.86 -5.99 19.51
N GLN A 180 -12.98 -5.12 19.02
CA GLN A 180 -12.86 -3.74 19.51
C GLN A 180 -13.96 -2.80 18.98
N LEU A 181 -14.76 -3.26 18.02
CA LEU A 181 -15.80 -2.46 17.36
C LEU A 181 -17.21 -3.01 17.69
N PRO A 182 -17.96 -2.36 18.59
CA PRO A 182 -19.25 -2.89 19.07
C PRO A 182 -20.29 -3.23 18.00
N PRO A 183 -20.44 -2.44 16.90
CA PRO A 183 -21.37 -2.81 15.83
C PRO A 183 -21.01 -4.14 15.15
N LEU A 184 -19.71 -4.39 14.94
CA LEU A 184 -19.23 -5.62 14.28
C LEU A 184 -19.32 -6.83 15.21
N GLN A 185 -19.00 -6.66 16.49
CA GLN A 185 -19.17 -7.70 17.51
C GLN A 185 -20.65 -8.11 17.64
N THR A 186 -21.54 -7.13 17.69
CA THR A 186 -22.99 -7.34 17.77
C THR A 186 -23.49 -8.06 16.52
N MET A 187 -23.02 -7.65 15.33
CA MET A 187 -23.40 -8.34 14.10
C MET A 187 -22.92 -9.78 14.06
N THR A 188 -21.68 -10.02 14.48
CA THR A 188 -21.11 -11.37 14.53
C THR A 188 -21.93 -12.26 15.45
N SER A 189 -22.34 -11.78 16.64
CA SER A 189 -23.18 -12.57 17.56
C SER A 189 -24.58 -12.82 17.00
N LEU A 190 -25.19 -11.85 16.33
CA LEU A 190 -26.48 -12.02 15.64
C LEU A 190 -26.40 -13.04 14.51
N ILE A 191 -25.32 -13.02 13.71
CA ILE A 191 -25.09 -13.99 12.64
C ILE A 191 -24.93 -15.39 13.21
N THR A 192 -24.08 -15.55 14.22
CA THR A 192 -23.88 -16.85 14.89
C THR A 192 -25.19 -17.38 15.45
N ALA A 193 -25.98 -16.55 16.16
CA ALA A 193 -27.26 -16.95 16.73
C ALA A 193 -28.29 -17.33 15.65
N ARG A 194 -28.36 -16.55 14.57
CA ARG A 194 -29.30 -16.81 13.46
C ARG A 194 -28.95 -18.07 12.69
N LEU A 195 -27.67 -18.27 12.39
CA LEU A 195 -27.18 -19.51 11.78
C LEU A 195 -27.53 -20.69 12.68
N HIS A 196 -27.18 -20.63 13.96
CA HIS A 196 -27.51 -21.69 14.93
C HIS A 196 -29.01 -22.00 14.98
N ASN A 197 -29.87 -20.98 15.00
CA ASN A 197 -31.32 -21.18 15.03
C ASN A 197 -31.87 -21.80 13.74
N ASN A 198 -31.45 -21.30 12.58
CA ASN A 198 -31.89 -21.87 11.31
C ASN A 198 -31.37 -23.30 11.10
N PHE A 199 -30.17 -23.58 11.60
CA PHE A 199 -29.63 -24.94 11.67
C PHE A 199 -30.49 -25.83 12.57
N ASN A 200 -30.84 -25.41 13.78
CA ASN A 200 -31.76 -26.17 14.65
C ASN A 200 -33.12 -26.45 13.99
N LEU A 201 -33.66 -25.52 13.19
CA LEU A 201 -34.89 -25.73 12.41
C LEU A 201 -34.76 -26.83 11.35
N LEU A 202 -33.55 -27.02 10.83
CA LEU A 202 -33.19 -28.11 9.90
C LEU A 202 -32.85 -29.42 10.64
N GLY A 203 -32.93 -29.44 11.98
CA GLY A 203 -32.56 -30.51 12.94
C GLY A 203 -32.94 -31.94 12.57
N ASN A 204 -34.09 -32.13 11.90
CA ASN A 204 -34.61 -33.44 11.50
C ASN A 204 -34.27 -33.83 10.06
N LYS A 205 -33.70 -32.91 9.27
CA LYS A 205 -33.37 -33.09 7.85
C LYS A 205 -31.95 -33.66 7.67
N TYR A 206 -31.07 -33.49 8.66
CA TYR A 206 -29.65 -33.82 8.59
C TYR A 206 -29.13 -34.61 9.81
N PRO A 207 -28.09 -35.47 9.66
CA PRO A 207 -27.53 -36.27 10.76
C PRO A 207 -26.93 -35.45 11.91
N ILE A 208 -26.88 -36.04 13.11
CA ILE A 208 -26.36 -35.39 14.33
C ILE A 208 -24.88 -34.98 14.22
N SER A 209 -24.06 -35.73 13.49
CA SER A 209 -22.64 -35.40 13.27
C SER A 209 -22.47 -34.06 12.55
N VAL A 210 -23.37 -33.73 11.62
CA VAL A 210 -23.39 -32.45 10.91
C VAL A 210 -23.64 -31.29 11.90
N TRP A 211 -24.45 -31.51 12.94
CA TRP A 211 -24.69 -30.51 13.99
C TRP A 211 -23.46 -30.23 14.83
N GLN A 212 -22.69 -31.27 15.17
CA GLN A 212 -21.45 -31.10 15.93
C GLN A 212 -20.42 -30.33 15.12
N GLU A 213 -20.21 -30.67 13.84
CA GLU A 213 -19.25 -29.98 12.98
C GLU A 213 -19.61 -28.49 12.79
N ILE A 214 -20.89 -28.16 12.58
CA ILE A 214 -21.34 -26.76 12.46
C ILE A 214 -21.17 -26.01 13.79
N THR A 215 -21.44 -26.66 14.92
CA THR A 215 -21.34 -26.04 16.24
C THR A 215 -19.87 -25.80 16.61
N ASP A 216 -19.00 -26.77 16.33
CA ASP A 216 -17.56 -26.65 16.51
C ASP A 216 -16.97 -25.59 15.57
N TRP A 217 -17.57 -25.42 14.38
CA TRP A 217 -17.21 -24.38 13.42
C TRP A 217 -17.62 -22.97 13.88
N LEU A 218 -18.87 -22.79 14.34
CA LEU A 218 -19.36 -21.50 14.86
C LEU A 218 -18.63 -21.08 16.14
N ASN A 219 -18.23 -22.05 16.97
CA ASN A 219 -17.54 -21.83 18.23
C ASN A 219 -16.03 -22.02 18.14
N GLY A 220 -15.51 -22.27 16.93
CA GLY A 220 -14.10 -22.52 16.69
C GLY A 220 -13.23 -21.29 16.94
N PRO A 221 -11.94 -21.47 17.27
CA PRO A 221 -11.02 -20.36 17.57
C PRO A 221 -10.81 -19.41 16.38
N SER A 222 -11.14 -19.86 15.17
CA SER A 222 -11.07 -19.10 13.92
C SER A 222 -12.49 -18.70 13.50
N LEU A 223 -13.03 -17.59 14.04
CA LEU A 223 -14.32 -17.04 13.61
C LEU A 223 -14.35 -16.90 12.08
N PRO A 224 -15.12 -17.74 11.35
CA PRO A 224 -15.15 -17.77 9.88
C PRO A 224 -15.89 -16.55 9.31
N LEU A 225 -16.60 -15.83 10.18
CA LEU A 225 -17.39 -14.65 9.87
C LEU A 225 -16.56 -13.37 9.80
N LEU A 226 -15.31 -13.37 10.28
CA LEU A 226 -14.51 -12.14 10.39
C LEU A 226 -14.39 -11.40 9.05
N LYS A 227 -13.92 -12.11 8.01
CA LYS A 227 -13.73 -11.52 6.69
C LYS A 227 -15.06 -11.03 6.08
N PRO A 228 -16.14 -11.84 6.00
CA PRO A 228 -17.43 -11.35 5.50
C PRO A 228 -18.01 -10.18 6.31
N VAL A 229 -17.92 -10.21 7.65
CA VAL A 229 -18.36 -9.11 8.52
C VAL A 229 -17.58 -7.83 8.22
N LEU A 230 -16.26 -7.93 8.06
CA LEU A 230 -15.43 -6.78 7.70
C LEU A 230 -15.76 -6.24 6.30
N LEU A 231 -15.97 -7.12 5.30
CA LEU A 231 -16.36 -6.68 3.95
C LEU A 231 -17.71 -5.95 3.91
N HIS A 232 -18.58 -6.20 4.88
CA HIS A 232 -19.87 -5.51 5.03
C HIS A 232 -19.92 -4.49 6.17
N ALA A 233 -18.77 -4.12 6.74
CA ALA A 233 -18.73 -3.25 7.91
C ALA A 233 -19.42 -1.90 7.69
N VAL A 234 -19.33 -1.31 6.50
CA VAL A 234 -20.02 -0.05 6.17
C VAL A 234 -21.53 -0.18 6.34
N ASP A 235 -22.13 -1.25 5.79
CA ASP A 235 -23.56 -1.49 5.89
C ASP A 235 -23.97 -1.81 7.33
N ILE A 236 -23.16 -2.59 8.05
CA ILE A 236 -23.38 -2.92 9.46
C ILE A 236 -23.37 -1.66 10.33
N ILE A 237 -22.37 -0.79 10.16
CA ILE A 237 -22.22 0.47 10.91
C ILE A 237 -23.37 1.42 10.57
N ALA A 238 -23.81 1.45 9.31
CA ALA A 238 -25.00 2.19 8.88
C ALA A 238 -26.33 1.58 9.35
N GLY A 239 -26.31 0.44 10.05
CA GLY A 239 -27.51 -0.25 10.53
C GLY A 239 -28.32 -0.96 9.43
N LYS A 240 -27.76 -1.12 8.23
CA LYS A 240 -28.38 -1.82 7.10
C LYS A 240 -28.27 -3.34 7.25
N ASN A 241 -29.01 -3.90 8.21
CA ASN A 241 -29.10 -5.36 8.41
C ASN A 241 -30.36 -5.95 7.73
N ASN A 242 -30.61 -5.54 6.49
CA ASN A 242 -31.80 -5.92 5.72
C ASN A 242 -31.58 -7.24 4.95
N ARG A 243 -32.58 -7.67 4.19
CA ARG A 243 -32.52 -8.88 3.36
C ARG A 243 -31.38 -8.86 2.33
N GLU A 244 -31.03 -7.69 1.80
CA GLU A 244 -29.94 -7.56 0.82
C GLU A 244 -28.58 -7.81 1.47
N PHE A 245 -28.34 -7.27 2.67
CA PHE A 245 -27.15 -7.58 3.45
C PHE A 245 -27.00 -9.10 3.66
N TRP A 246 -28.07 -9.79 4.05
CA TRP A 246 -28.04 -11.25 4.23
C TRP A 246 -27.78 -12.00 2.93
N ALA A 247 -28.42 -11.61 1.83
CA ALA A 247 -28.18 -12.24 0.54
C ALA A 247 -26.71 -12.10 0.10
N ILE A 248 -26.10 -10.94 0.31
CA ILE A 248 -24.70 -10.69 -0.05
C ILE A 248 -23.76 -11.42 0.92
N LEU A 249 -24.00 -11.34 2.23
CA LEU A 249 -23.24 -12.06 3.25
C LEU A 249 -23.21 -13.57 2.97
N MET A 250 -24.37 -14.16 2.62
CA MET A 250 -24.45 -15.58 2.32
C MET A 250 -23.72 -15.94 1.02
N LYS A 251 -23.71 -15.07 0.01
CA LYS A 251 -22.91 -15.25 -1.20
C LYS A 251 -21.41 -15.23 -0.90
N GLU A 252 -20.94 -14.30 -0.08
CA GLU A 252 -19.53 -14.23 0.35
C GLU A 252 -19.13 -15.49 1.14
N LEU A 253 -20.02 -15.97 2.03
CA LEU A 253 -19.79 -17.21 2.77
C LEU A 253 -19.67 -18.43 1.84
N GLN A 254 -20.47 -18.52 0.78
CA GLN A 254 -20.38 -19.61 -0.21
C GLN A 254 -19.03 -19.66 -0.95
N GLN A 255 -18.44 -18.50 -1.20
CA GLN A 255 -17.18 -18.38 -1.93
C GLN A 255 -15.96 -18.60 -1.04
N SER A 256 -16.15 -18.57 0.28
CA SER A 256 -15.10 -18.94 1.23
C SER A 256 -14.80 -20.45 1.16
N THR A 257 -13.54 -20.82 1.32
CA THR A 257 -13.02 -22.21 1.31
C THR A 257 -13.59 -23.12 2.40
N ILE A 258 -14.51 -22.61 3.20
CA ILE A 258 -14.94 -23.17 4.48
C ILE A 258 -16.23 -24.00 4.32
N PHE A 259 -17.02 -23.74 3.28
CA PHE A 259 -18.28 -24.44 3.03
C PHE A 259 -18.18 -25.92 2.53
N PRO A 260 -17.07 -26.40 1.92
CA PRO A 260 -16.94 -27.80 1.51
C PRO A 260 -16.85 -28.82 2.65
N ILE A 261 -16.68 -28.40 3.91
CA ILE A 261 -16.68 -29.34 5.05
C ILE A 261 -18.08 -29.97 5.25
N LEU A 262 -19.14 -29.29 4.80
CA LEU A 262 -20.51 -29.81 4.81
C LEU A 262 -20.81 -30.82 3.68
N THR A 263 -19.85 -31.13 2.80
CA THR A 263 -20.07 -32.04 1.68
C THR A 263 -19.40 -33.39 1.89
N ASP A 264 -20.14 -34.31 2.51
CA ASP A 264 -20.13 -35.71 2.09
C ASP A 264 -21.36 -35.96 1.19
N ALA A 265 -21.28 -36.97 0.31
CA ALA A 265 -21.97 -37.14 -0.98
C ALA A 265 -23.52 -37.18 -1.01
N THR A 266 -24.25 -36.67 -0.01
CA THR A 266 -25.73 -36.71 0.03
C THR A 266 -26.41 -35.35 0.11
N ILE A 267 -25.75 -34.28 0.57
CA ILE A 267 -26.35 -32.94 0.70
C ILE A 267 -25.32 -31.91 0.24
N THR A 268 -25.65 -31.12 -0.79
CA THR A 268 -24.80 -30.00 -1.17
C THR A 268 -24.98 -28.88 -0.18
N ALA A 269 -23.88 -28.28 0.28
CA ALA A 269 -23.91 -27.12 1.15
C ALA A 269 -24.77 -25.98 0.54
N ALA A 270 -24.82 -25.90 -0.80
CA ALA A 270 -25.74 -25.02 -1.54
C ALA A 270 -27.23 -25.29 -1.27
N ALA A 271 -27.65 -26.53 -1.05
CA ALA A 271 -29.05 -26.87 -0.71
C ALA A 271 -29.41 -26.40 0.71
N VAL A 272 -28.51 -26.60 1.68
CA VAL A 272 -28.67 -26.08 3.04
C VAL A 272 -28.78 -24.56 3.00
N LEU A 273 -27.91 -23.88 2.26
CA LEU A 273 -27.96 -22.42 2.13
C LEU A 273 -29.22 -21.92 1.42
N ASN A 274 -29.65 -22.61 0.36
CA ASN A 274 -30.88 -22.26 -0.34
C ASN A 274 -32.09 -22.46 0.58
N ASP A 275 -32.10 -23.46 1.45
CA ASP A 275 -33.12 -23.63 2.49
C ASP A 275 -33.07 -22.49 3.52
N LEU A 276 -31.86 -22.09 3.96
CA LEU A 276 -31.66 -20.94 4.86
C LEU A 276 -32.20 -19.64 4.24
N LEU A 277 -31.86 -19.36 2.98
CA LEU A 277 -32.32 -18.20 2.21
C LEU A 277 -33.83 -18.25 1.92
N ALA A 278 -34.39 -19.45 1.70
CA ALA A 278 -35.83 -19.63 1.47
C ALA A 278 -36.66 -19.35 2.73
N GLN A 279 -36.15 -19.66 3.93
CA GLN A 279 -36.80 -19.31 5.20
C GLN A 279 -36.83 -17.79 5.44
N GLU A 280 -35.86 -17.03 4.90
CA GLU A 280 -35.88 -15.56 4.99
C GLU A 280 -36.94 -14.91 4.11
N ASN A 281 -37.31 -15.54 2.99
CA ASN A 281 -38.31 -15.02 2.07
C ASN A 281 -39.75 -15.04 2.63
N GLY A 282 -39.97 -15.74 3.76
CA GLY A 282 -41.28 -15.87 4.42
C GLY A 282 -41.60 -14.80 5.47
N ALA A 283 -40.65 -13.94 5.85
CA ALA A 283 -40.88 -12.88 6.83
C ALA A 283 -41.15 -11.54 6.13
N THR A 284 -42.42 -11.14 6.09
CA THR A 284 -42.83 -9.79 5.66
C THR A 284 -42.20 -8.73 6.55
N VAL A 285 -41.28 -7.95 5.99
CA VAL A 285 -40.84 -6.67 6.55
C VAL A 285 -41.48 -5.56 5.72
N THR A 286 -42.24 -4.69 6.38
CA THR A 286 -42.85 -3.49 5.80
C THR A 286 -41.77 -2.55 5.22
N PRO A 287 -41.99 -1.96 4.04
CA PRO A 287 -41.02 -1.06 3.43
C PRO A 287 -41.04 0.30 4.13
N GLU A 288 -39.96 0.63 4.83
CA GLU A 288 -39.63 2.02 5.14
C GLU A 288 -38.96 2.65 3.92
N LYS A 289 -39.42 3.86 3.59
CA LYS A 289 -39.18 4.54 2.31
C LYS A 289 -37.70 4.82 2.09
N ASP A 290 -37.25 4.36 0.91
CA ASP A 290 -36.05 4.81 0.22
C ASP A 290 -35.94 6.33 0.21
N ASN A 291 -34.86 6.84 0.80
CA ASN A 291 -34.23 8.05 0.31
C ASN A 291 -32.94 7.64 -0.39
N MET A 292 -32.97 7.66 -1.72
CA MET A 292 -31.81 7.64 -2.58
C MET A 292 -30.87 8.78 -2.18
N VAL A 293 -29.69 8.44 -1.64
CA VAL A 293 -28.56 9.37 -1.63
C VAL A 293 -27.74 9.04 -2.87
N GLU A 294 -27.91 9.90 -3.88
CA GLU A 294 -27.02 10.02 -5.02
C GLU A 294 -25.58 10.17 -4.53
N ASN A 295 -24.71 9.24 -4.94
CA ASN A 295 -23.29 9.29 -4.72
C ASN A 295 -22.72 10.54 -5.41
N ARG A 296 -22.36 11.57 -4.64
CA ARG A 296 -21.64 12.76 -5.12
C ARG A 296 -20.38 12.98 -4.30
N MET A 297 -19.26 12.75 -4.98
CA MET A 297 -17.99 13.48 -4.94
C MET A 297 -17.36 13.85 -3.58
N THR A 298 -16.23 13.19 -3.34
CA THR A 298 -14.92 13.73 -2.90
C THR A 298 -14.88 14.75 -1.76
N PRO A 299 -14.12 14.47 -0.67
CA PRO A 299 -13.56 15.54 0.12
C PRO A 299 -12.49 16.26 -0.72
N ALA A 300 -12.68 17.56 -0.89
CA ALA A 300 -11.64 18.46 -1.38
C ALA A 300 -10.51 18.52 -0.35
N PHE A 301 -9.42 17.79 -0.60
CA PHE A 301 -8.12 18.16 -0.07
C PHE A 301 -7.63 19.34 -0.92
N ASN A 302 -7.72 20.55 -0.37
CA ASN A 302 -6.96 21.68 -0.88
C ASN A 302 -5.49 21.44 -0.55
N GLU A 303 -4.74 20.90 -1.49
CA GLU A 303 -3.30 21.05 -1.53
C GLU A 303 -2.93 21.62 -2.89
N GLU A 304 -2.27 22.79 -2.86
CA GLU A 304 -1.45 23.26 -3.98
C GLU A 304 -0.61 22.07 -4.48
N THR A 305 -0.67 21.76 -5.77
CA THR A 305 -0.16 20.54 -6.41
C THR A 305 1.30 20.24 -6.07
N LYS A 306 1.51 19.59 -4.92
CA LYS A 306 2.76 18.94 -4.53
C LYS A 306 2.76 17.61 -5.26
N VAL A 307 3.69 17.43 -6.20
CA VAL A 307 3.84 16.16 -6.91
C VAL A 307 4.23 15.10 -5.87
N GLU A 308 3.29 14.22 -5.54
CA GLU A 308 3.51 13.17 -4.57
C GLU A 308 4.54 12.16 -5.12
N LYS A 309 5.64 11.98 -4.38
CA LYS A 309 6.67 10.98 -4.67
C LYS A 309 6.44 9.75 -3.79
N ILE A 310 6.46 8.58 -4.41
CA ILE A 310 6.23 7.30 -3.76
C ILE A 310 7.49 6.45 -3.92
N ALA A 311 8.02 5.95 -2.81
CA ALA A 311 9.16 5.05 -2.82
C ALA A 311 8.75 3.65 -3.30
N VAL A 312 9.59 3.04 -4.14
CA VAL A 312 9.46 1.66 -4.64
C VAL A 312 10.82 0.96 -4.55
N THR A 313 10.82 -0.36 -4.34
CA THR A 313 12.06 -1.16 -4.15
C THR A 313 12.36 -2.11 -5.32
N THR A 314 11.44 -2.21 -6.28
CA THR A 314 11.52 -3.07 -7.47
C THR A 314 11.61 -2.24 -8.75
N ALA A 315 12.17 -1.01 -8.67
CA ALA A 315 12.26 -0.06 -9.78
C ALA A 315 12.92 -0.64 -11.04
N GLY A 316 13.80 -1.64 -10.86
CA GLY A 316 14.47 -2.33 -11.94
C GLY A 316 13.58 -3.21 -12.81
N LEU A 317 12.32 -3.46 -12.44
CA LEU A 317 11.32 -4.13 -13.28
C LEU A 317 11.18 -3.48 -14.66
N VAL A 318 11.48 -2.18 -14.78
CA VAL A 318 11.49 -1.46 -16.06
C VAL A 318 12.45 -2.06 -17.08
N LEU A 319 13.55 -2.70 -16.64
CA LEU A 319 14.52 -3.33 -17.54
C LEU A 319 13.94 -4.56 -18.26
N ILE A 320 12.94 -5.21 -17.66
CA ILE A 320 12.28 -6.38 -18.24
C ILE A 320 10.91 -6.06 -18.87
N ALA A 321 10.48 -4.79 -18.79
CA ALA A 321 9.19 -4.34 -19.30
C ALA A 321 8.89 -4.75 -20.76
N PRO A 322 9.85 -4.71 -21.71
CA PRO A 322 9.58 -5.12 -23.09
C PRO A 322 9.17 -6.59 -23.27
N PHE A 323 9.45 -7.45 -22.29
CA PHE A 323 9.13 -8.88 -22.35
C PHE A 323 7.77 -9.19 -21.70
N LEU A 324 7.19 -8.26 -20.93
CA LEU A 324 6.01 -8.51 -20.09
C LEU A 324 4.73 -8.78 -20.89
N GLN A 325 4.53 -8.11 -22.03
CA GLN A 325 3.35 -8.37 -22.87
C GLN A 325 3.32 -9.83 -23.32
N ARG A 326 4.43 -10.33 -23.87
CA ARG A 326 4.51 -11.73 -24.28
C ARG A 326 4.37 -12.68 -23.10
N PHE A 327 5.04 -12.39 -21.99
CA PHE A 327 4.94 -13.18 -20.76
C PHE A 327 3.49 -13.39 -20.30
N PHE A 328 2.69 -12.33 -20.22
CA PHE A 328 1.29 -12.44 -19.81
C PHE A 328 0.41 -13.16 -20.84
N MET A 329 0.74 -13.08 -22.12
CA MET A 329 0.05 -13.84 -23.18
C MET A 329 0.35 -15.34 -23.10
N GLU A 330 1.61 -15.73 -22.91
CA GLU A 330 2.01 -17.14 -22.78
C GLU A 330 1.33 -17.79 -21.56
N LEU A 331 1.17 -17.02 -20.47
CA LEU A 331 0.43 -17.46 -19.28
C LEU A 331 -1.11 -17.35 -19.42
N SER A 332 -1.62 -16.89 -20.56
CA SER A 332 -3.06 -16.67 -20.79
C SER A 332 -3.72 -15.73 -19.77
N LEU A 333 -2.95 -14.84 -19.13
CA LEU A 333 -3.44 -13.85 -18.17
C LEU A 333 -3.99 -12.60 -18.85
N TRP A 334 -3.46 -12.26 -20.03
CA TRP A 334 -3.92 -11.14 -20.84
C TRP A 334 -4.11 -11.57 -22.29
N LYS A 335 -5.18 -11.08 -22.90
CA LYS A 335 -5.60 -11.41 -24.27
C LYS A 335 -5.49 -10.19 -25.16
N GLU A 336 -4.64 -10.28 -26.18
CA GLU A 336 -4.31 -9.17 -27.07
C GLU A 336 -5.48 -8.75 -27.98
N ASP A 337 -6.27 -9.71 -28.46
CA ASP A 337 -7.38 -9.50 -29.39
C ASP A 337 -8.48 -8.58 -28.83
N VAL A 338 -8.74 -8.68 -27.53
CA VAL A 338 -9.74 -7.87 -26.81
C VAL A 338 -9.13 -6.83 -25.88
N ASN A 339 -7.80 -6.82 -25.74
CA ASN A 339 -7.06 -6.01 -24.77
C ASN A 339 -7.63 -6.13 -23.35
N ASP A 340 -7.77 -7.36 -22.86
CA ASP A 340 -8.42 -7.64 -21.58
C ASP A 340 -7.64 -8.68 -20.76
N TRP A 341 -7.60 -8.47 -19.44
CA TRP A 341 -7.10 -9.43 -18.46
C TRP A 341 -8.06 -10.62 -18.27
N GLY A 342 -9.31 -10.49 -18.72
CA GLY A 342 -10.34 -11.53 -18.67
C GLY A 342 -10.95 -11.76 -17.28
N SER A 343 -10.19 -11.51 -16.20
CA SER A 343 -10.68 -11.51 -14.83
C SER A 343 -9.84 -10.59 -13.94
N MET A 344 -10.40 -10.21 -12.79
CA MET A 344 -9.64 -9.49 -11.77
C MET A 344 -8.50 -10.37 -11.21
N ASP A 345 -8.75 -11.67 -11.01
CA ASP A 345 -7.78 -12.61 -10.47
C ASP A 345 -6.55 -12.75 -11.38
N ASN A 346 -6.73 -12.75 -12.70
CA ASN A 346 -5.63 -12.77 -13.66
C ASN A 346 -4.74 -11.52 -13.52
N ARG A 347 -5.37 -10.35 -13.33
CA ARG A 347 -4.64 -9.10 -13.16
C ARG A 347 -3.90 -9.04 -11.83
N VAL A 348 -4.50 -9.53 -10.74
CA VAL A 348 -3.84 -9.66 -9.43
C VAL A 348 -2.69 -10.66 -9.53
N LYS A 349 -2.89 -11.79 -10.21
CA LYS A 349 -1.84 -12.77 -10.46
C LYS A 349 -0.67 -12.18 -11.24
N ALA A 350 -0.93 -11.36 -12.26
CA ALA A 350 0.11 -10.64 -12.99
C ALA A 350 0.93 -9.72 -12.08
N ILE A 351 0.29 -8.99 -11.17
CA ILE A 351 0.97 -8.16 -10.16
C ILE A 351 1.87 -9.01 -9.27
N CYS A 352 1.39 -10.16 -8.78
CA CYS A 352 2.18 -11.09 -7.96
C CYS A 352 3.36 -11.70 -8.73
N LEU A 353 3.18 -12.01 -10.02
CA LEU A 353 4.26 -12.53 -10.86
C LEU A 353 5.33 -11.48 -11.16
N LEU A 354 4.97 -10.20 -11.30
CA LEU A 354 5.95 -9.12 -11.40
C LEU A 354 6.79 -9.02 -10.13
N HIS A 355 6.16 -9.14 -8.96
CA HIS A 355 6.90 -9.19 -7.71
C HIS A 355 7.89 -10.37 -7.69
N TYR A 356 7.42 -11.57 -8.03
CA TYR A 356 8.27 -12.76 -8.13
C TYR A 356 9.42 -12.61 -9.13
N LEU A 357 9.18 -11.99 -10.29
CA LEU A 357 10.22 -11.69 -11.27
C LEU A 357 11.33 -10.83 -10.65
N ALA A 358 10.95 -9.79 -9.88
CA ALA A 358 11.89 -8.88 -9.24
C ALA A 358 12.63 -9.50 -8.05
N THR A 359 11.92 -10.18 -7.15
CA THR A 359 12.43 -10.58 -5.83
C THR A 359 12.74 -12.08 -5.72
N GLY A 360 12.01 -12.91 -6.47
CA GLY A 360 11.99 -14.36 -6.30
C GLY A 360 11.05 -14.83 -5.18
N GLU A 361 10.35 -13.91 -4.51
CA GLU A 361 9.41 -14.21 -3.44
C GLU A 361 7.97 -14.33 -4.00
N VAL A 362 7.21 -15.31 -3.50
CA VAL A 362 5.80 -15.50 -3.86
C VAL A 362 4.89 -14.67 -2.96
N ALA A 363 5.31 -14.46 -1.72
CA ALA A 363 4.57 -13.65 -0.76
C ALA A 363 4.89 -12.17 -0.98
N ALA A 364 3.84 -11.37 -1.11
CA ALA A 364 3.96 -9.92 -1.22
C ALA A 364 2.84 -9.24 -0.43
N VAL A 365 3.19 -8.14 0.22
CA VAL A 365 2.24 -7.26 0.90
C VAL A 365 1.90 -6.07 0.01
N GLU A 366 0.65 -5.59 0.02
CA GLU A 366 0.18 -4.58 -0.94
C GLU A 366 1.07 -3.33 -1.01
N TYR A 367 1.61 -2.87 0.13
CA TYR A 367 2.44 -1.65 0.17
C TYR A 367 3.77 -1.77 -0.58
N GLN A 368 4.23 -2.97 -0.89
CA GLN A 368 5.43 -3.22 -1.70
C GLN A 368 5.13 -3.25 -3.19
N LEU A 369 3.85 -3.35 -3.59
CA LEU A 369 3.42 -3.65 -4.96
C LEU A 369 3.04 -2.41 -5.78
N VAL A 370 3.57 -1.24 -5.39
CA VAL A 370 3.21 0.04 -6.02
C VAL A 370 3.53 0.05 -7.51
N LEU A 371 4.74 -0.34 -7.89
CA LEU A 371 5.17 -0.31 -9.30
C LEU A 371 4.46 -1.40 -10.10
N GLU A 372 4.30 -2.58 -9.52
CA GLU A 372 3.63 -3.73 -10.11
C GLU A 372 2.16 -3.41 -10.42
N LYS A 373 1.45 -2.72 -9.50
CA LYS A 373 0.11 -2.19 -9.75
C LYS A 373 0.10 -1.23 -10.92
N ILE A 374 1.04 -0.28 -10.98
CA ILE A 374 1.13 0.70 -12.07
C ILE A 374 1.39 0.03 -13.42
N ILE A 375 2.34 -0.92 -13.49
CA ILE A 375 2.66 -1.68 -14.71
C ILE A 375 1.43 -2.44 -15.22
N CYS A 376 0.67 -3.07 -14.32
CA CYS A 376 -0.56 -3.78 -14.66
C CYS A 376 -1.76 -2.84 -14.89
N GLY A 377 -1.59 -1.51 -14.77
CA GLY A 377 -2.64 -0.48 -14.89
C GLY A 377 -3.67 -0.50 -13.76
N TYR A 378 -3.37 -1.17 -12.65
CA TYR A 378 -4.25 -1.34 -11.50
C TYR A 378 -4.25 -0.07 -10.64
N PRO A 379 -5.41 0.51 -10.29
CA PRO A 379 -5.45 1.75 -9.51
C PRO A 379 -4.74 1.60 -8.15
N LEU A 380 -3.84 2.54 -7.83
CA LEU A 380 -3.05 2.48 -6.59
C LEU A 380 -3.92 2.42 -5.32
N GLU A 381 -5.01 3.19 -5.31
CA GLU A 381 -5.92 3.31 -4.18
C GLU A 381 -6.90 2.13 -4.07
N MET A 382 -6.97 1.26 -5.07
CA MET A 382 -7.83 0.09 -5.04
C MET A 382 -7.14 -1.03 -4.23
N PRO A 383 -7.77 -1.61 -3.20
CA PRO A 383 -7.16 -2.67 -2.40
C PRO A 383 -6.88 -3.92 -3.22
N LEU A 384 -5.77 -4.61 -2.94
CA LEU A 384 -5.51 -5.91 -3.55
C LEU A 384 -6.28 -7.00 -2.81
N PRO A 385 -7.12 -7.79 -3.51
CA PRO A 385 -7.68 -9.02 -2.96
C PRO A 385 -6.56 -9.98 -2.53
N PRO A 386 -6.88 -11.01 -1.73
CA PRO A 386 -5.91 -12.03 -1.36
C PRO A 386 -5.22 -12.60 -2.60
N ALA A 387 -3.89 -12.71 -2.54
CA ALA A 387 -3.09 -13.16 -3.68
C ALA A 387 -3.57 -14.56 -4.14
N PRO A 388 -3.81 -14.75 -5.45
CA PRO A 388 -4.10 -16.06 -5.98
C PRO A 388 -2.87 -16.96 -5.83
N VAL A 389 -3.10 -18.27 -5.69
CA VAL A 389 -2.00 -19.24 -5.66
C VAL A 389 -1.28 -19.22 -7.01
N LEU A 390 0.03 -19.01 -6.98
CA LEU A 390 0.90 -19.13 -8.15
C LEU A 390 1.25 -20.61 -8.37
N MET A 391 1.05 -21.09 -9.58
CA MET A 391 1.36 -22.47 -9.97
C MET A 391 2.85 -22.61 -10.33
N ASP A 392 3.43 -23.79 -10.10
CA ASP A 392 4.83 -24.07 -10.45
C ASP A 392 5.15 -23.80 -11.93
N SER A 393 4.19 -24.03 -12.83
CA SER A 393 4.32 -23.70 -14.25
C SER A 393 4.45 -22.20 -14.52
N GLU A 394 3.76 -21.36 -13.74
CA GLU A 394 3.80 -19.90 -13.87
C GLU A 394 5.15 -19.36 -13.36
N LEU A 395 5.66 -19.93 -12.27
CA LEU A 395 6.98 -19.60 -11.74
C LEU A 395 8.11 -20.03 -12.69
N ALA A 396 7.99 -21.22 -13.30
CA ALA A 396 8.94 -21.71 -14.30
C ALA A 396 8.99 -20.82 -15.56
N GLU A 397 7.85 -20.28 -15.99
CA GLU A 397 7.79 -19.32 -17.10
C GLU A 397 8.46 -17.99 -16.71
N ALA A 398 8.26 -17.53 -15.46
CA ALA A 398 8.92 -16.32 -14.96
C ALA A 398 10.45 -16.47 -14.94
N ASP A 399 10.97 -17.61 -14.47
CA ASP A 399 12.41 -17.89 -14.50
C ASP A 399 12.95 -18.06 -15.93
N SER A 400 12.13 -18.58 -16.86
CA SER A 400 12.46 -18.67 -18.28
C SER A 400 12.60 -17.28 -18.91
N LEU A 401 11.73 -16.33 -18.57
CA LEU A 401 11.85 -14.92 -18.97
C LEU A 401 13.17 -14.31 -18.49
N LEU A 402 13.51 -14.48 -17.21
CA LEU A 402 14.75 -13.93 -16.66
C LEU A 402 16.00 -14.54 -17.33
N THR A 403 15.94 -15.83 -17.66
CA THR A 403 16.99 -16.51 -18.44
C THR A 403 17.13 -15.90 -19.83
N ALA A 404 16.01 -15.61 -20.51
CA ALA A 404 16.03 -14.95 -21.83
C ALA A 404 16.63 -13.53 -21.74
N VAL A 405 16.26 -12.74 -20.73
CA VAL A 405 16.82 -11.41 -20.48
C VAL A 405 18.34 -11.47 -20.32
N ILE A 406 18.86 -12.39 -19.50
CA ILE A 406 20.31 -12.61 -19.32
C ILE A 406 20.98 -12.99 -20.64
N GLY A 407 20.36 -13.88 -21.42
CA GLY A 407 20.87 -14.31 -22.72
C GLY A 407 20.95 -13.17 -23.74
N HIS A 408 19.98 -12.26 -23.74
CA HIS A 408 19.95 -11.12 -24.65
C HIS A 408 20.85 -9.96 -24.19
N TRP A 409 21.09 -9.80 -22.88
CA TRP A 409 21.96 -8.75 -22.34
C TRP A 409 23.41 -9.22 -22.22
N SER A 410 24.16 -9.05 -23.32
CA SER A 410 25.52 -9.57 -23.47
C SER A 410 26.52 -9.19 -22.36
N ALA A 411 26.35 -8.03 -21.73
CA ALA A 411 27.20 -7.52 -20.65
C ALA A 411 27.05 -8.28 -19.32
N VAL A 412 25.89 -8.94 -19.10
CA VAL A 412 25.57 -9.69 -17.88
C VAL A 412 25.34 -11.18 -18.14
N LYS A 413 25.71 -11.69 -19.32
CA LYS A 413 25.41 -13.06 -19.78
C LYS A 413 25.88 -14.22 -18.88
N ASN A 414 26.82 -13.97 -17.97
CA ASN A 414 27.33 -14.96 -17.02
C ASN A 414 26.72 -14.80 -15.62
N THR A 415 25.76 -13.89 -15.45
CA THR A 415 25.07 -13.63 -14.19
C THR A 415 23.96 -14.66 -13.99
N SER A 416 23.79 -15.13 -12.76
CA SER A 416 22.66 -16.01 -12.41
C SER A 416 21.36 -15.21 -12.24
N ILE A 417 20.20 -15.88 -12.24
CA ILE A 417 18.91 -15.21 -11.95
C ILE A 417 18.95 -14.45 -10.61
N PRO A 418 19.40 -15.03 -9.48
CA PRO A 418 19.56 -14.28 -8.24
C PRO A 418 20.50 -13.08 -8.39
N GLY A 419 21.58 -13.21 -9.16
CA GLY A 419 22.50 -12.11 -9.45
C GLY A 419 21.83 -10.97 -10.23
N LEU A 420 21.02 -11.29 -11.23
CA LEU A 420 20.24 -10.31 -11.99
C LEU A 420 19.27 -9.57 -11.07
N ARG A 421 18.51 -10.30 -10.24
CA ARG A 421 17.56 -9.73 -9.28
C ARG A 421 18.22 -8.71 -8.37
N HIS A 422 19.24 -9.11 -7.60
CA HIS A 422 19.92 -8.25 -6.63
C HIS A 422 20.70 -7.10 -7.27
N SER A 423 21.27 -7.32 -8.46
CA SER A 423 22.09 -6.30 -9.11
C SER A 423 21.25 -5.27 -9.85
N PHE A 424 20.10 -5.66 -10.43
CA PHE A 424 19.39 -4.80 -11.39
C PHE A 424 17.88 -4.70 -11.19
N LEU A 425 17.18 -5.69 -10.63
CA LEU A 425 15.72 -5.65 -10.49
C LEU A 425 15.26 -5.10 -9.13
N ILE A 426 15.88 -5.54 -8.04
CA ILE A 426 15.68 -5.01 -6.70
C ILE A 426 16.47 -3.70 -6.61
N ARG A 427 15.81 -2.61 -6.99
CA ARG A 427 16.35 -1.26 -7.03
C ARG A 427 15.37 -0.28 -6.43
N ASP A 428 15.90 0.56 -5.56
CA ASP A 428 15.14 1.65 -5.00
C ASP A 428 14.86 2.69 -6.08
N GLY A 429 13.69 3.31 -5.99
CA GLY A 429 13.28 4.36 -6.89
C GLY A 429 12.16 5.21 -6.30
N LEU A 430 11.91 6.34 -6.95
CA LEU A 430 10.83 7.26 -6.63
C LEU A 430 9.92 7.37 -7.85
N ILE A 431 8.67 6.95 -7.69
CA ILE A 431 7.63 7.12 -8.70
C ILE A 431 6.73 8.30 -8.34
N SER A 432 6.39 9.11 -9.34
CA SER A 432 5.58 10.31 -9.16
C SER A 432 4.61 10.49 -10.30
N LYS A 433 3.44 11.08 -9.98
CA LYS A 433 2.42 11.37 -10.99
C LYS A 433 2.75 12.68 -11.71
N THR A 434 2.62 12.67 -13.04
CA THR A 434 2.81 13.83 -13.91
C THR A 434 1.59 14.00 -14.82
N GLU A 435 1.51 15.12 -15.56
CA GLU A 435 0.44 15.35 -16.55
C GLU A 435 0.44 14.31 -17.68
N GLN A 436 1.59 13.72 -18.00
CA GLN A 436 1.78 12.80 -19.13
C GLN A 436 1.75 11.31 -18.71
N GLY A 437 1.51 11.02 -17.43
CA GLY A 437 1.55 9.67 -16.86
C GLY A 437 2.43 9.60 -15.62
N TRP A 438 3.26 8.57 -15.52
CA TRP A 438 4.15 8.32 -14.40
C TRP A 438 5.59 8.66 -14.74
N LYS A 439 6.32 9.17 -13.74
CA LYS A 439 7.77 9.36 -13.80
C LYS A 439 8.41 8.52 -12.70
N LEU A 440 9.27 7.57 -13.10
CA LEU A 440 10.05 6.72 -12.21
C LEU A 440 11.52 7.17 -12.27
N GLN A 441 12.06 7.55 -11.12
CA GLN A 441 13.48 7.87 -10.95
C GLN A 441 14.15 6.70 -10.21
N VAL A 442 15.16 6.07 -10.80
CA VAL A 442 15.83 4.89 -10.24
C VAL A 442 17.10 5.32 -9.52
N GLU A 443 17.43 4.63 -8.42
CA GLU A 443 18.68 4.85 -7.71
C GLU A 443 19.89 4.34 -8.52
N ARG A 444 20.83 5.25 -8.80
CA ARG A 444 22.10 4.95 -9.46
C ARG A 444 23.08 4.21 -8.54
N LYS A 445 23.66 3.12 -9.02
CA LYS A 445 24.77 2.38 -8.36
C LYS A 445 25.94 2.15 -9.30
N THR A 446 27.11 1.78 -8.75
CA THR A 446 28.35 1.55 -9.51
C THR A 446 28.21 0.53 -10.64
N LEU A 447 27.37 -0.50 -10.47
CA LEU A 447 27.14 -1.53 -11.49
C LEU A 447 26.33 -1.04 -12.70
N ASP A 448 25.79 0.18 -12.65
CA ASP A 448 24.88 0.70 -13.68
C ASP A 448 25.59 1.07 -14.98
N VAL A 449 26.92 1.07 -15.00
CA VAL A 449 27.69 1.11 -16.25
C VAL A 449 27.30 -0.04 -17.21
N LEU A 450 26.80 -1.16 -16.66
CA LEU A 450 26.31 -2.28 -17.47
C LEU A 450 24.92 -2.03 -18.04
N VAL A 451 24.12 -1.12 -17.45
CA VAL A 451 22.77 -0.76 -17.90
C VAL A 451 22.84 0.00 -19.24
N ASP A 452 23.91 0.77 -19.46
CA ASP A 452 24.16 1.43 -20.75
C ASP A 452 24.36 0.42 -21.91
N ALA A 453 24.64 -0.85 -21.60
CA ALA A 453 24.80 -1.93 -22.56
C ALA A 453 23.53 -2.77 -22.79
N VAL A 454 22.38 -2.37 -22.23
CA VAL A 454 21.09 -3.02 -22.50
C VAL A 454 20.69 -2.78 -23.96
N PRO A 455 20.42 -3.83 -24.77
CA PRO A 455 20.22 -3.68 -26.21
C PRO A 455 18.79 -3.28 -26.62
N TRP A 456 17.91 -2.98 -25.67
CA TRP A 456 16.52 -2.57 -25.90
C TRP A 456 16.17 -1.29 -25.13
N GLY A 457 15.09 -0.62 -25.54
CA GLY A 457 14.61 0.59 -24.88
C GLY A 457 13.80 0.28 -23.62
N PHE A 458 14.07 1.02 -22.54
CA PHE A 458 13.32 0.98 -21.28
C PHE A 458 13.05 2.38 -20.68
N SER A 459 13.47 3.46 -21.36
CA SER A 459 13.32 4.85 -20.91
C SER A 459 11.88 5.36 -20.97
N THR A 460 11.05 4.75 -21.82
CA THR A 460 9.63 5.11 -21.98
C THR A 460 8.84 3.84 -22.18
N LEU A 461 8.01 3.52 -21.19
CA LEU A 461 7.19 2.31 -21.20
C LEU A 461 5.75 2.67 -21.51
N HIS A 462 5.18 1.92 -22.46
CA HIS A 462 3.78 1.97 -22.82
C HIS A 462 3.27 0.54 -22.88
N PHE A 463 2.23 0.23 -22.11
CA PHE A 463 1.61 -1.09 -22.10
C PHE A 463 0.23 -1.03 -22.77
N PRO A 464 -0.16 -2.02 -23.58
CA PRO A 464 -1.45 -2.01 -24.29
C PRO A 464 -2.68 -1.86 -23.37
N TRP A 465 -2.59 -2.40 -22.15
CA TRP A 465 -3.65 -2.39 -21.14
C TRP A 465 -3.62 -1.18 -20.20
N SER A 466 -2.68 -0.25 -20.38
CA SER A 466 -2.56 0.97 -19.58
C SER A 466 -2.74 2.19 -20.47
N GLN A 467 -3.46 3.19 -19.98
CA GLN A 467 -3.60 4.48 -20.67
C GLN A 467 -2.41 5.42 -20.39
N GLU A 468 -1.58 5.07 -19.41
CA GLU A 468 -0.56 5.97 -18.87
C GLU A 468 0.84 5.45 -19.18
N LEU A 469 1.70 6.36 -19.64
CA LEU A 469 3.11 6.09 -19.88
C LEU A 469 3.89 6.06 -18.56
N ILE A 470 5.01 5.33 -18.56
CA ILE A 470 6.02 5.42 -17.50
C ILE A 470 7.31 5.95 -18.12
N LEU A 471 7.69 7.16 -17.75
CA LEU A 471 8.98 7.76 -18.09
C LEU A 471 10.01 7.34 -17.05
N VAL A 472 11.09 6.72 -17.49
CA VAL A 472 12.14 6.18 -16.62
C VAL A 472 13.37 7.06 -16.73
N GLU A 473 13.75 7.64 -15.59
CA GLU A 473 15.05 8.27 -15.37
C GLU A 473 15.91 7.29 -14.59
N TRP A 474 16.74 6.54 -15.30
CA TRP A 474 17.70 5.64 -14.68
C TRP A 474 18.84 6.41 -14.02
#